data_AF-A0A3M9ZQP2-F1
#
_entry.id   AF-A0A3M9ZQP2-F1
#
_cell.length_a   1.000
_cell.length_b   1.000
_cell.length_c   1.000
_cell.angle_alpha   90.00
_cell.angle_beta   90.00
_cell.angle_gamma   90.00
#
_symmetry.space_group_name_H-M   'P 1'
#
loop_
_entity.id
_entity.type
_entity.pdbx_description
1 polymer ?
#
loop_
_entity_poly.entity_id
_entity_poly.type
_entity_poly.pdbx_seq_one_letter_code
_entity_poly.pdbx_strand_id
1 'polypeptide(L)'
;MLLHFVFMAKRGELAARAPEFAYAGRMAQFFGSWIEGSFGRKLDVRCDEMAVDGSGILGRPGVHTLLRDHRARGESTWHFYLAGFRPLWTDSLAEGYHSDNMCMTLWRRPKPGAGATAFMAKKNCAEVSYELAHELLRQGGRKGAADAVNSVWSRHFSGELPLVAYGRDHKRTSGAPEFLTLDASLL
;
A
#
# COMPACT_ATOMS: atom_id res chain seq x y z
N MET A 1 4.27 11.10 -13.52
CA MET A 1 4.60 11.12 -12.07
C MET A 1 4.97 9.70 -11.66
N LEU A 2 6.01 9.55 -10.85
CA LEU A 2 6.47 8.25 -10.36
C LEU A 2 5.76 7.90 -9.05
N LEU A 3 5.14 6.72 -8.98
CA LEU A 3 4.71 6.07 -7.76
C LEU A 3 5.76 5.02 -7.37
N HIS A 4 6.43 5.25 -6.24
CA HIS A 4 7.54 4.42 -5.78
C HIS A 4 7.17 3.69 -4.49
N PHE A 5 6.93 2.40 -4.59
CA PHE A 5 6.74 1.53 -3.42
C PHE A 5 8.07 1.19 -2.76
N VAL A 6 8.15 1.39 -1.46
CA VAL A 6 9.36 1.13 -0.67
C VAL A 6 9.04 0.04 0.35
N PHE A 7 9.53 -1.18 0.10
CA PHE A 7 9.35 -2.32 1.00
C PHE A 7 10.33 -2.26 2.16
N MET A 8 9.82 -2.08 3.38
CA MET A 8 10.67 -1.90 4.55
C MET A 8 10.79 -3.19 5.36
N ALA A 9 12.02 -3.61 5.60
CA ALA A 9 12.34 -4.76 6.45
C ALA A 9 13.61 -4.49 7.27
N LYS A 10 13.73 -5.14 8.43
CA LYS A 10 14.99 -5.10 9.18
C LYS A 10 16.09 -5.69 8.30
N ARG A 11 17.29 -5.10 8.35
CA ARG A 11 18.43 -5.53 7.51
C ARG A 11 18.66 -7.05 7.55
N GLY A 12 18.65 -7.64 8.74
CA GLY A 12 18.83 -9.09 8.92
C GLY A 12 17.66 -9.97 8.46
N GLU A 13 16.53 -9.39 8.08
CA GLU A 13 15.33 -10.11 7.63
C GLU A 13 15.12 -10.04 6.11
N LEU A 14 15.84 -9.19 5.38
CA LEU A 14 15.59 -8.95 3.94
C LEU A 14 15.57 -10.25 3.13
N ALA A 15 16.60 -11.09 3.27
CA ALA A 15 16.69 -12.36 2.57
C ALA A 15 15.52 -13.30 2.90
N ALA A 16 15.12 -13.37 4.18
CA ALA A 16 13.99 -14.20 4.61
C ALA A 16 12.63 -13.66 4.10
N ARG A 17 12.55 -12.36 3.80
CA ARG A 17 11.34 -11.68 3.33
C ARG A 17 11.30 -11.51 1.81
N ALA A 18 12.24 -12.08 1.07
CA ALA A 18 12.25 -12.06 -0.39
C ALA A 18 10.93 -12.50 -1.04
N PRO A 19 10.18 -13.51 -0.53
CA PRO A 19 8.86 -13.86 -1.08
C PRO A 19 7.81 -12.75 -0.91
N GLU A 20 7.85 -12.04 0.21
CA GLU A 20 6.97 -10.89 0.47
C GLU A 20 7.32 -9.72 -0.45
N PHE A 21 8.62 -9.42 -0.60
CA PHE A 21 9.10 -8.39 -1.53
C PHE A 21 8.73 -8.71 -2.98
N ALA A 22 8.88 -9.97 -3.41
CA ALA A 22 8.46 -10.39 -4.74
C ALA A 22 6.94 -10.19 -4.96
N TYR A 23 6.11 -10.40 -3.93
CA TYR A 23 4.69 -10.08 -4.00
C TYR A 23 4.46 -8.56 -4.06
N ALA A 24 5.15 -7.77 -3.23
CA ALA A 24 5.07 -6.30 -3.25
C ALA A 24 5.43 -5.73 -4.63
N GLY A 25 6.44 -6.28 -5.31
CA GLY A 25 6.80 -5.89 -6.67
C GLY A 25 5.69 -6.16 -7.69
N ARG A 26 5.03 -7.33 -7.63
CA ARG A 26 3.86 -7.62 -8.49
C ARG A 26 2.66 -6.72 -8.15
N MET A 27 2.42 -6.50 -6.86
CA MET A 27 1.36 -5.62 -6.36
C MET A 27 1.57 -4.18 -6.81
N ALA A 28 2.80 -3.69 -6.82
CA ALA A 28 3.14 -2.36 -7.31
C ALA A 28 2.75 -2.21 -8.79
N GLN A 29 3.16 -3.15 -9.65
CA GLN A 29 2.79 -3.14 -11.07
C GLN A 29 1.28 -3.23 -11.28
N PHE A 30 0.60 -4.06 -10.49
CA PHE A 30 -0.86 -4.12 -10.47
C PHE A 30 -1.49 -2.75 -10.16
N PHE A 31 -0.97 -2.03 -9.15
CA PHE A 31 -1.49 -0.69 -8.83
C PHE A 31 -1.26 0.33 -9.93
N GLY A 32 -0.20 0.21 -10.73
CA GLY A 32 -0.07 1.02 -11.95
C GLY A 32 -1.28 0.86 -12.87
N SER A 33 -1.65 -0.38 -13.18
CA SER A 33 -2.83 -0.69 -14.01
C SER A 33 -4.16 -0.32 -13.34
N TRP A 34 -4.29 -0.56 -12.03
CA TRP A 34 -5.51 -0.24 -11.28
C TRP A 34 -5.77 1.27 -11.21
N ILE A 35 -4.71 2.08 -11.00
CA ILE A 35 -4.83 3.54 -10.97
C ILE A 35 -5.23 4.08 -12.34
N GLU A 36 -4.60 3.58 -13.41
CA GLU A 36 -4.94 3.98 -14.78
C GLU A 36 -6.40 3.63 -15.11
N GLY A 37 -6.84 2.41 -14.80
CA GLY A 37 -8.20 1.95 -15.09
C GLY A 37 -9.29 2.56 -14.20
N SER A 38 -8.99 2.87 -12.94
CA SER A 38 -10.00 3.35 -11.97
C SER A 38 -10.06 4.87 -11.85
N PHE A 39 -8.94 5.56 -12.07
CA PHE A 39 -8.82 7.02 -11.88
C PHE A 39 -8.35 7.76 -13.14
N GLY A 40 -8.10 7.05 -14.25
CA GLY A 40 -7.67 7.67 -15.51
C GLY A 40 -6.27 8.27 -15.47
N ARG A 41 -5.45 7.91 -14.47
CA ARG A 41 -4.10 8.47 -14.27
C ARG A 41 -3.03 7.43 -14.58
N LYS A 42 -2.20 7.72 -15.58
CA LYS A 42 -1.03 6.90 -15.90
C LYS A 42 0.17 7.31 -15.05
N LEU A 43 0.71 6.36 -14.29
CA LEU A 43 1.88 6.55 -13.43
C LEU A 43 2.98 5.56 -13.81
N ASP A 44 4.22 6.03 -13.74
CA ASP A 44 5.35 5.09 -13.73
C ASP A 44 5.39 4.44 -12.35
N VAL A 45 5.64 3.13 -12.28
CA VAL A 45 5.69 2.42 -11.00
C VAL A 45 7.04 1.75 -10.80
N ARG A 46 7.61 1.96 -9.60
CA ARG A 46 8.81 1.26 -9.13
C ARG A 46 8.56 0.64 -7.76
N CYS A 47 9.31 -0.41 -7.47
CA CYS A 47 9.32 -1.03 -6.15
C CYS A 47 10.75 -1.42 -5.78
N ASP A 48 11.22 -0.99 -4.63
CA ASP A 48 12.52 -1.38 -4.08
C ASP A 48 12.44 -1.69 -2.58
N GLU A 49 13.56 -2.07 -2.00
CA GLU A 49 13.68 -2.38 -0.58
C GLU A 49 14.42 -1.28 0.16
N MET A 50 13.98 -1.02 1.39
CA MET A 50 14.70 -0.20 2.36
C MET A 50 15.05 -1.05 3.58
N ALA A 51 16.34 -1.32 3.74
CA ALA A 51 16.87 -1.91 4.95
C ALA A 51 16.73 -0.93 6.11
N VAL A 52 16.00 -1.31 7.17
CA VAL A 52 15.95 -0.52 8.40
C VAL A 52 16.91 -1.10 9.43
N ASP A 53 17.84 -0.26 9.87
CA ASP A 53 18.62 -0.53 11.07
C ASP A 53 17.72 -0.13 12.24
N GLY A 54 17.25 -1.12 13.00
CA GLY A 54 16.36 -0.85 14.13
C GLY A 54 17.10 -0.02 15.18
N SER A 55 16.81 1.27 15.29
CA SER A 55 17.37 2.10 16.36
C SER A 55 16.49 1.99 17.62
N GLY A 56 17.09 1.60 18.76
CA GLY A 56 16.44 1.57 20.08
C GLY A 56 15.59 0.32 20.39
N ILE A 57 14.96 0.32 21.58
CA ILE A 57 14.21 -0.81 22.18
C ILE A 57 13.06 -1.32 21.28
N LEU A 58 12.52 -0.47 20.40
CA LEU A 58 11.40 -0.81 19.52
C LEU A 58 11.84 -1.32 18.13
N GLY A 59 13.12 -1.16 17.75
CA GLY A 59 13.66 -1.64 16.48
C GLY A 59 12.98 -1.03 15.23
N ARG A 60 12.66 0.27 15.26
CA ARG A 60 11.96 1.00 14.18
C ARG A 60 12.81 2.21 13.73
N PRO A 61 12.74 2.63 12.45
CA PRO A 61 13.31 3.90 12.03
C PRO A 61 12.51 5.07 12.63
N GLY A 62 13.19 6.11 13.09
CA GLY A 62 12.53 7.35 13.50
C GLY A 62 11.92 8.12 12.32
N VAL A 63 10.96 9.02 12.58
CA VAL A 63 10.34 9.93 11.58
C VAL A 63 11.41 10.58 10.70
N HIS A 64 12.48 11.09 11.31
CA HIS A 64 13.56 11.78 10.62
C HIS A 64 14.25 10.91 9.56
N THR A 65 14.40 9.61 9.83
CA THR A 65 14.98 8.66 8.86
C THR A 65 14.07 8.51 7.64
N LEU A 66 12.76 8.41 7.85
CA LEU A 66 11.76 8.32 6.77
C LEU A 66 11.71 9.60 5.94
N LEU A 67 11.66 10.77 6.58
CA LEU A 67 11.66 12.06 5.88
C LEU A 67 12.95 12.28 5.08
N ARG A 68 14.11 11.89 5.63
CA ARG A 68 15.38 11.97 4.91
C ARG A 68 15.40 11.05 3.69
N ASP A 69 14.92 9.82 3.84
CA ASP A 69 14.80 8.87 2.73
C ASP A 69 13.84 9.38 1.64
N HIS A 70 12.66 9.87 2.03
CA HIS A 70 11.69 10.50 1.12
C HIS A 70 12.32 11.63 0.30
N ARG A 71 13.02 12.57 0.96
CA ARG A 71 13.71 13.68 0.29
C ARG A 71 14.82 13.18 -0.64
N ALA A 72 15.62 12.22 -0.20
CA ALA A 72 16.73 11.67 -0.99
C ALA A 72 16.26 10.96 -2.27
N ARG A 73 15.04 10.39 -2.24
CA ARG A 73 14.41 9.73 -3.38
C ARG A 73 13.67 10.69 -4.32
N GLY A 74 13.51 11.95 -3.91
CA GLY A 74 12.97 13.04 -4.71
C GLY A 74 11.58 13.49 -4.26
N GLU A 75 11.44 14.77 -3.92
CA GLU A 75 10.19 15.35 -3.39
C GLU A 75 9.03 15.38 -4.41
N SER A 76 9.33 15.27 -5.70
CA SER A 76 8.35 15.15 -6.78
C SER A 76 7.88 13.70 -7.03
N THR A 77 8.41 12.73 -6.28
CA THR A 77 8.03 11.32 -6.37
C THR A 77 7.03 10.98 -5.28
N TRP A 78 5.95 10.30 -5.68
CA TRP A 78 4.98 9.78 -4.73
C TRP A 78 5.51 8.48 -4.13
N HIS A 79 5.92 8.53 -2.87
CA HIS A 79 6.45 7.40 -2.13
C HIS A 79 5.35 6.66 -1.38
N PHE A 80 5.35 5.34 -1.46
CA PHE A 80 4.46 4.47 -0.69
C PHE A 80 5.27 3.48 0.15
N TYR A 81 5.36 3.74 1.44
CA TYR A 81 6.14 2.93 2.38
C TYR A 81 5.34 1.73 2.90
N LEU A 82 5.82 0.52 2.62
CA LEU A 82 5.27 -0.73 3.14
C LEU A 82 6.03 -1.10 4.41
N ALA A 83 5.61 -0.54 5.54
CA ALA A 83 6.34 -0.57 6.78
C ALA A 83 6.21 -1.92 7.49
N GLY A 84 7.31 -2.65 7.70
CA GLY A 84 7.33 -3.86 8.54
C GLY A 84 7.15 -3.61 10.05
N PHE A 85 6.68 -2.43 10.45
CA PHE A 85 6.48 -1.97 11.82
C PHE A 85 5.29 -1.02 11.88
N ARG A 86 4.57 -0.97 13.01
CA ARG A 86 3.42 -0.07 13.16
C ARG A 86 3.89 1.39 13.19
N PRO A 87 3.38 2.27 12.31
CA PRO A 87 3.65 3.70 12.40
C PRO A 87 3.15 4.28 13.73
N LEU A 88 3.86 5.28 14.27
CA LEU A 88 3.46 5.94 15.52
C LEU A 88 2.50 7.12 15.29
N TRP A 89 2.36 7.53 14.04
CA TRP A 89 1.40 8.52 13.56
C TRP A 89 0.56 7.81 12.48
N THR A 90 -0.61 7.32 12.85
CA THR A 90 -1.60 6.83 11.88
C THR A 90 -2.82 7.71 12.04
N ASP A 91 -3.19 8.43 10.98
CA ASP A 91 -4.43 9.21 10.89
C ASP A 91 -5.52 8.43 10.14
N SER A 92 -5.21 7.24 9.64
CA SER A 92 -6.12 6.43 8.83
C SER A 92 -6.77 5.28 9.61
N LEU A 93 -8.00 4.95 9.22
CA LEU A 93 -8.76 3.80 9.75
C LEU A 93 -8.11 2.44 9.41
N ALA A 94 -7.11 2.43 8.52
CA ALA A 94 -6.40 1.25 8.04
C ALA A 94 -5.00 1.08 8.64
N GLU A 95 -4.67 1.79 9.73
CA GLU A 95 -3.32 1.80 10.32
C GLU A 95 -2.25 2.32 9.33
N GLY A 96 -2.62 3.30 8.50
CA GLY A 96 -1.76 3.98 7.54
C GLY A 96 -1.66 5.48 7.78
N TYR A 97 -0.89 6.13 6.90
CA TYR A 97 -0.66 7.57 6.86
C TYR A 97 -0.60 8.04 5.41
N HIS A 98 -1.17 9.20 5.09
CA HIS A 98 -0.96 9.87 3.81
C HIS A 98 -0.73 11.37 3.98
N SER A 99 0.12 11.93 3.12
CA SER A 99 0.45 13.35 3.01
C SER A 99 0.94 13.62 1.59
N ASP A 100 1.28 14.87 1.27
CA ASP A 100 1.76 15.27 -0.06
C ASP A 100 2.86 14.32 -0.57
N ASN A 101 2.51 13.51 -1.58
CA ASN A 101 3.42 12.55 -2.22
C ASN A 101 4.04 11.51 -1.25
N MET A 102 3.43 11.25 -0.10
CA MET A 102 3.93 10.24 0.84
C MET A 102 2.77 9.48 1.49
N CYS A 103 2.69 8.18 1.21
CA CYS A 103 1.80 7.23 1.86
C CYS A 103 2.60 6.18 2.63
N MET A 104 1.98 5.59 3.65
CA MET A 104 2.57 4.49 4.41
C MET A 104 1.48 3.57 4.95
N THR A 105 1.70 2.26 4.93
CA THR A 105 0.86 1.27 5.61
C THR A 105 1.71 0.27 6.39
N LEU A 106 1.11 -0.36 7.39
CA LEU A 106 1.70 -1.50 8.06
C LEU A 106 1.67 -2.72 7.13
N TRP A 107 2.84 -3.21 6.73
CA TRP A 107 2.96 -4.48 6.04
C TRP A 107 2.77 -5.66 7.00
N ARG A 108 1.64 -6.35 6.87
CA ARG A 108 1.30 -7.53 7.68
C ARG A 108 1.95 -8.77 7.09
N ARG A 109 2.72 -9.46 7.93
CA ARG A 109 3.42 -10.70 7.56
C ARG A 109 2.43 -11.87 7.52
N PRO A 110 2.38 -12.67 6.44
CA PRO A 110 1.64 -13.91 6.45
C PRO A 110 2.29 -14.92 7.40
N LYS A 111 1.48 -15.79 8.02
CA LYS A 111 2.02 -16.98 8.69
C LYS A 111 2.62 -17.93 7.64
N PRO A 112 3.70 -18.67 7.95
CA PRO A 112 4.23 -19.68 7.05
C PRO A 112 3.15 -20.72 6.70
N GLY A 113 3.04 -21.07 5.41
CA GLY A 113 2.12 -22.11 4.93
C GLY A 113 1.24 -21.67 3.75
N ALA A 114 0.26 -22.53 3.43
CA ALA A 114 -0.70 -22.27 2.37
C ALA A 114 -1.54 -21.01 2.68
N GLY A 115 -1.81 -20.20 1.65
CA GLY A 115 -2.66 -19.01 1.76
C GLY A 115 -1.90 -17.68 1.99
N ALA A 116 -0.57 -17.67 1.95
CA ALA A 116 0.22 -16.43 2.07
C ALA A 116 -0.21 -15.34 1.07
N THR A 117 -0.43 -15.69 -0.20
CA THR A 117 -0.92 -14.74 -1.23
C THR A 117 -2.29 -14.19 -0.88
N ALA A 118 -3.25 -15.05 -0.53
CA ALA A 118 -4.60 -14.61 -0.16
C ALA A 118 -4.59 -13.71 1.09
N PHE A 119 -3.72 -14.01 2.05
CA PHE A 119 -3.49 -13.15 3.21
C PHE A 119 -2.94 -11.78 2.81
N MET A 120 -1.88 -11.73 2.01
CA MET A 120 -1.26 -10.47 1.56
C MET A 120 -2.22 -9.65 0.70
N ALA A 121 -3.01 -10.28 -0.17
CA ALA A 121 -4.06 -9.62 -0.93
C ALA A 121 -5.09 -8.97 -0.01
N LYS A 122 -5.63 -9.73 0.96
CA LYS A 122 -6.68 -9.24 1.85
C LYS A 122 -6.18 -8.19 2.85
N LYS A 123 -4.93 -8.32 3.32
CA LYS A 123 -4.40 -7.49 4.41
C LYS A 123 -3.55 -6.33 3.92
N ASN A 124 -2.68 -6.55 2.94
CA ASN A 124 -1.75 -5.50 2.49
C ASN A 124 -2.27 -4.80 1.24
N CYS A 125 -2.69 -5.55 0.22
CA CYS A 125 -3.16 -4.97 -1.04
C CYS A 125 -4.43 -4.13 -0.82
N ALA A 126 -5.39 -4.61 -0.02
CA ALA A 126 -6.58 -3.84 0.30
C ALA A 126 -6.27 -2.52 1.00
N GLU A 127 -5.40 -2.52 2.01
CA GLU A 127 -4.99 -1.32 2.75
C GLU A 127 -4.21 -0.34 1.84
N VAL A 128 -3.37 -0.86 0.93
CA VAL A 128 -2.69 -0.03 -0.07
C VAL A 128 -3.69 0.68 -0.99
N SER A 129 -4.72 -0.03 -1.46
CA SER A 129 -5.74 0.59 -2.32
C SER A 129 -6.50 1.71 -1.61
N TYR A 130 -6.68 1.61 -0.30
CA TYR A 130 -7.31 2.61 0.54
C TYR A 130 -6.48 3.90 0.65
N GLU A 131 -5.19 3.79 0.99
CA GLU A 131 -4.33 4.98 1.07
C GLU A 131 -4.08 5.60 -0.30
N LEU A 132 -3.95 4.79 -1.36
CA LEU A 132 -3.83 5.30 -2.73
C LEU A 132 -5.08 6.09 -3.14
N ALA A 133 -6.28 5.60 -2.80
CA ALA A 133 -7.53 6.28 -3.13
C ALA A 133 -7.64 7.66 -2.46
N HIS A 134 -7.26 7.76 -1.17
CA HIS A 134 -7.20 9.04 -0.46
C HIS A 134 -6.34 10.05 -1.21
N GLU A 135 -5.10 9.68 -1.52
CA GLU A 135 -4.16 10.58 -2.15
C GLU A 135 -4.54 10.92 -3.60
N LEU A 136 -5.05 9.96 -4.38
CA LEU A 136 -5.49 10.20 -5.75
C LEU A 136 -6.64 11.20 -5.82
N LEU A 137 -7.64 11.06 -4.94
CA LEU A 137 -8.78 11.97 -4.90
C LEU A 137 -8.41 13.34 -4.34
N ARG A 138 -7.50 13.38 -3.36
CA ARG A 138 -6.97 14.64 -2.82
C ARG A 138 -6.20 15.42 -3.89
N GLN A 139 -5.29 14.76 -4.62
CA GLN A 139 -4.58 15.37 -5.75
C GLN A 139 -5.52 15.80 -6.88
N GLY A 140 -6.67 15.12 -7.04
CA GLY A 140 -7.73 15.51 -7.97
C GLY A 140 -8.60 16.68 -7.49
N GLY A 141 -8.39 17.22 -6.29
CA GLY A 141 -9.13 18.36 -5.76
C GLY A 141 -10.58 18.04 -5.37
N ARG A 142 -10.93 16.76 -5.18
CA ARG A 142 -12.29 16.36 -4.84
C ARG A 142 -12.66 16.76 -3.41
N LYS A 143 -13.71 17.57 -3.26
CA LYS A 143 -14.31 17.86 -1.94
C LYS A 143 -14.92 16.60 -1.34
N GLY A 144 -14.71 16.37 -0.05
CA GLY A 144 -15.22 15.19 0.66
C GLY A 144 -14.54 13.87 0.25
N ALA A 145 -13.35 13.92 -0.36
CA ALA A 145 -12.59 12.73 -0.76
C ALA A 145 -12.39 11.75 0.41
N ALA A 146 -11.99 12.27 1.58
CA ALA A 146 -11.75 11.44 2.76
C ALA A 146 -13.01 10.70 3.21
N ASP A 147 -14.16 11.38 3.28
CA ASP A 147 -15.43 10.77 3.68
C ASP A 147 -15.90 9.69 2.70
N ALA A 148 -15.73 9.92 1.39
CA ALA A 148 -16.07 8.95 0.36
C ALA A 148 -15.25 7.66 0.51
N VAL A 149 -13.92 7.80 0.64
CA VAL A 149 -13.01 6.66 0.80
C VAL A 149 -13.27 5.93 2.12
N ASN A 150 -13.47 6.66 3.21
CA ASN A 150 -13.78 6.09 4.52
C ASN A 150 -15.11 5.32 4.50
N SER A 151 -16.15 5.85 3.85
CA SER A 151 -17.45 5.19 3.74
C SER A 151 -17.35 3.85 3.00
N VAL A 152 -16.67 3.83 1.85
CA VAL A 152 -16.45 2.59 1.08
C VAL A 152 -15.62 1.59 1.88
N TRP A 153 -14.54 2.05 2.54
CA TRP A 153 -13.70 1.21 3.37
C TRP A 153 -14.45 0.58 4.55
N SER A 154 -15.25 1.37 5.26
CA SER A 154 -16.06 0.88 6.38
C SER A 154 -17.01 -0.23 5.96
N ARG A 155 -17.64 -0.13 4.78
CA ARG A 155 -18.52 -1.17 4.23
C ARG A 155 -17.76 -2.45 3.87
N HIS A 156 -16.51 -2.33 3.40
CA HIS A 156 -15.65 -3.50 3.20
C HIS A 156 -15.29 -4.17 4.52
N PHE A 157 -14.98 -3.38 5.54
CA PHE A 157 -14.58 -3.89 6.85
C PHE A 157 -15.73 -4.51 7.64
N SER A 158 -16.94 -3.94 7.54
CA SER A 158 -18.16 -4.50 8.15
C SER A 158 -18.67 -5.76 7.43
N GLY A 159 -18.17 -6.05 6.22
CA GLY A 159 -18.60 -7.18 5.40
C GLY A 159 -19.83 -6.91 4.55
N GLU A 160 -20.35 -5.67 4.55
CA GLU A 160 -21.46 -5.24 3.69
C GLU A 160 -21.08 -5.18 2.20
N LEU A 161 -19.79 -4.95 1.91
CA LEU A 161 -19.28 -4.85 0.55
C LEU A 161 -18.05 -5.77 0.37
N PRO A 162 -18.04 -6.74 -0.54
CA PRO A 162 -16.85 -7.55 -0.78
C PRO A 162 -15.75 -6.70 -1.42
N LEU A 163 -14.48 -6.98 -1.07
CA LEU A 163 -13.32 -6.43 -1.80
C LEU A 163 -13.36 -6.89 -3.25
N VAL A 164 -12.84 -6.07 -4.16
CA VAL A 164 -12.77 -6.39 -5.60
C VAL A 164 -11.54 -7.24 -5.87
N ALA A 165 -11.77 -8.42 -6.46
CA ALA A 165 -10.76 -9.43 -6.74
C ALA A 165 -10.12 -9.27 -8.12
N TYR A 166 -8.80 -9.36 -8.19
CA TYR A 166 -8.02 -9.31 -9.42
C TYR A 166 -7.05 -10.49 -9.54
N GLY A 167 -6.89 -10.97 -10.77
CA GLY A 167 -5.92 -12.00 -11.14
C GLY A 167 -4.51 -11.46 -11.38
N ARG A 168 -3.58 -12.37 -11.69
CA ARG A 168 -2.19 -12.02 -12.04
C ARG A 168 -2.06 -11.22 -13.34
N ASP A 169 -3.08 -11.27 -14.19
CA ASP A 169 -3.20 -10.50 -15.43
C ASP A 169 -3.78 -9.09 -15.19
N HIS A 170 -3.94 -8.70 -13.92
CA HIS A 170 -4.51 -7.42 -13.47
C HIS A 170 -5.97 -7.21 -13.85
N LYS A 171 -6.68 -8.28 -14.26
CA LYS A 171 -8.11 -8.21 -14.58
C LYS A 171 -8.96 -8.68 -13.41
N ARG A 172 -10.19 -8.17 -13.34
CA ARG A 172 -11.17 -8.63 -12.35
C ARG A 172 -11.42 -10.13 -12.52
N THR A 173 -11.56 -10.84 -11.40
CA THR A 173 -11.77 -12.29 -11.40
C THR A 173 -12.76 -12.71 -10.33
N SER A 174 -13.49 -13.80 -10.58
CA SER A 174 -14.28 -14.53 -9.58
C SER A 174 -13.53 -15.73 -8.99
N GLY A 175 -12.35 -16.05 -9.51
CA GLY A 175 -11.49 -17.14 -9.02
C GLY A 175 -10.61 -16.72 -7.84
N ALA A 176 -9.55 -17.50 -7.59
CA ALA A 176 -8.58 -17.18 -6.54
C ALA A 176 -7.84 -15.86 -6.87
N PRO A 177 -7.98 -14.80 -6.03
CA PRO A 177 -7.36 -13.52 -6.32
C PRO A 177 -5.85 -13.52 -6.01
N GLU A 178 -5.07 -12.84 -6.85
CA GLU A 178 -3.71 -12.43 -6.51
C GLU A 178 -3.73 -11.08 -5.78
N PHE A 179 -4.68 -10.21 -6.13
CA PHE A 179 -4.83 -8.87 -5.56
C PHE A 179 -6.27 -8.59 -5.15
N LEU A 180 -6.44 -7.78 -4.12
CA LEU A 180 -7.73 -7.31 -3.62
C LEU A 180 -7.67 -5.81 -3.37
N THR A 181 -8.69 -5.08 -3.79
CA THR A 181 -8.79 -3.63 -3.59
C THR A 181 -10.16 -3.27 -3.00
N LEU A 182 -10.28 -2.04 -2.49
CA LEU A 182 -11.58 -1.40 -2.38
C LEU A 182 -12.26 -1.27 -3.75
N ASP A 183 -13.57 -1.06 -3.76
CA ASP A 183 -14.29 -0.77 -4.99
C ASP A 183 -14.21 0.71 -5.35
N ALA A 184 -13.23 1.04 -6.21
CA ALA A 184 -13.00 2.41 -6.66
C ALA A 184 -14.14 2.97 -7.53
N SER A 185 -15.04 2.13 -8.06
CA SER A 185 -16.20 2.63 -8.81
C SER A 185 -17.24 3.34 -7.93
N LEU A 186 -17.13 3.17 -6.62
CA LEU A 186 -17.97 3.84 -5.62
C LEU A 186 -17.33 5.13 -5.08
N LEU A 187 -16.14 5.49 -5.60
CA LEU A 187 -15.44 6.72 -5.27
C LEU A 187 -15.76 7.77 -6.31
#